data_AF-A0A1J1IMY2-F1
#
_entry.id   AF-A0A1J1IMY2-F1
#
_cell.length_a   1.000
_cell.length_b   1.000
_cell.length_c   1.000
_cell.angle_alpha   90.00
_cell.angle_beta   90.00
_cell.angle_gamma   90.00
#
_symmetry.space_group_name_H-M   'P 1'
#
loop_
_entity.id
_entity.type
_entity.pdbx_description
1 polymer ?
#
loop_
_entity_poly.entity_id
_entity_poly.type
_entity_poly.pdbx_seq_one_letter_code
_entity_poly.pdbx_strand_id
1 'polypeptide(L)'
;MILDQKLELMDDDQNPTESLNLEELKEALLTHICTENKAFFKSQQRDEAELNYNDRKEIASSILETSHSKFLQRFGMNLKKEHLKFFESQSYMNENEKCKVTESVKHICWNLEHHTTIIRNRRYAALLKLIRDKKYFSENEMRSRDPLLYEQLIGQYQSPAEKRANRRPDAKTDTLVDELITI
;
A
#
# COMPACT_ATOMS: atom_id res chain seq x y z
N MET A 1 23.22 68.02 -30.01
CA MET A 1 22.31 68.35 -28.90
C MET A 1 21.41 67.14 -28.70
N ILE A 2 21.78 66.25 -27.78
CA ILE A 2 21.33 66.22 -26.36
C ILE A 2 19.94 65.53 -26.32
N LEU A 3 19.87 64.22 -26.02
CA LEU A 3 19.88 63.60 -24.67
C LEU A 3 18.59 63.91 -23.89
N ASP A 4 17.80 62.88 -23.60
CA ASP A 4 17.29 62.48 -22.26
C ASP A 4 15.99 61.65 -22.38
N GLN A 5 16.03 60.34 -22.13
CA GLN A 5 15.77 59.61 -20.85
C GLN A 5 14.32 59.09 -20.83
N LYS A 6 14.03 57.78 -20.89
CA LYS A 6 14.28 56.65 -19.95
C LYS A 6 13.41 56.69 -18.68
N LEU A 7 12.86 55.52 -18.34
CA LEU A 7 12.15 55.09 -17.10
C LEU A 7 10.65 55.46 -17.06
N GLU A 8 9.70 54.55 -16.82
CA GLU A 8 9.69 53.44 -15.84
C GLU A 8 9.08 52.11 -16.35
N LEU A 9 9.65 51.03 -15.82
CA LEU A 9 9.12 49.67 -15.74
C LEU A 9 8.00 49.60 -14.70
N MET A 10 7.07 48.64 -14.83
CA MET A 10 6.87 47.57 -13.84
C MET A 10 5.79 46.59 -14.30
N ASP A 11 6.24 45.40 -14.68
CA ASP A 11 5.50 44.15 -14.51
C ASP A 11 5.26 43.91 -13.01
N ASP A 12 4.01 43.63 -12.62
CA ASP A 12 3.66 42.65 -11.57
C ASP A 12 2.13 42.52 -11.47
N ASP A 13 1.52 41.75 -12.37
CA ASP A 13 0.15 41.25 -12.19
C ASP A 13 0.22 39.83 -11.62
N GLN A 14 0.65 39.74 -10.35
CA GLN A 14 0.51 38.51 -9.56
C GLN A 14 -0.91 38.47 -9.00
N ASN A 15 -1.79 37.70 -9.66
CA ASN A 15 -3.15 37.43 -9.21
C ASN A 15 -3.12 36.77 -7.80
N PRO A 16 -3.48 37.47 -6.71
CA PRO A 16 -3.26 36.98 -5.34
C PRO A 16 -4.13 35.76 -5.00
N THR A 17 -5.22 35.56 -5.73
CA THR A 17 -6.27 34.58 -5.43
C THR A 17 -5.84 33.13 -5.71
N GLU A 18 -5.02 32.89 -6.73
CA GLU A 18 -4.51 31.55 -7.06
C GLU A 18 -3.40 31.09 -6.10
N SER A 19 -2.57 32.03 -5.63
CA SER A 19 -1.45 31.76 -4.73
C SER A 19 -1.90 31.23 -3.36
N LEU A 20 -3.02 31.74 -2.83
CA LEU A 20 -3.60 31.33 -1.55
C LEU A 20 -4.14 29.88 -1.59
N ASN A 21 -4.76 29.48 -2.70
CA ASN A 21 -5.33 28.13 -2.85
C ASN A 21 -4.24 27.05 -2.91
N LEU A 22 -3.10 27.37 -3.54
CA LEU A 22 -2.03 26.41 -3.73
C LEU A 22 -1.30 26.06 -2.42
N GLU A 23 -1.08 27.04 -1.57
CA GLU A 23 -0.39 26.82 -0.30
C GLU A 23 -1.28 26.10 0.71
N GLU A 24 -2.60 26.33 0.66
CA GLU A 24 -3.59 25.52 1.39
C GLU A 24 -3.58 24.06 0.94
N LEU A 25 -3.54 23.80 -0.37
CA LEU A 25 -3.45 22.43 -0.91
C LEU A 25 -2.16 21.73 -0.49
N LYS A 26 -1.03 22.45 -0.49
CA LYS A 26 0.26 21.94 -0.03
C LYS A 26 0.23 21.58 1.45
N GLU A 27 -0.28 22.48 2.29
CA GLU A 27 -0.39 22.24 3.73
C GLU A 27 -1.33 21.09 4.06
N ALA A 28 -2.47 20.99 3.35
CA ALA A 28 -3.40 19.87 3.50
C ALA A 28 -2.75 18.53 3.11
N LEU A 29 -1.98 18.50 2.02
CA LEU A 29 -1.23 17.33 1.56
C LEU A 29 -0.17 16.91 2.59
N LEU A 30 0.64 17.85 3.09
CA LEU A 30 1.72 17.56 4.05
C LEU A 30 1.14 17.08 5.39
N THR A 31 0.09 17.75 5.87
CA THR A 31 -0.62 17.36 7.09
C THR A 31 -1.19 15.96 6.98
N HIS A 32 -1.78 15.61 5.83
CA HIS A 32 -2.32 14.28 5.60
C HIS A 32 -1.24 13.19 5.69
N ILE A 33 -0.13 13.35 4.96
CA ILE A 33 0.96 12.36 4.97
C ILE A 33 1.59 12.25 6.36
N CYS A 34 1.77 13.36 7.07
CA CYS A 34 2.38 13.37 8.40
C CYS A 34 1.45 12.84 9.50
N THR A 35 0.14 12.75 9.24
CA THR A 35 -0.83 12.17 10.18
C THR A 35 -1.05 10.68 9.89
N GLU A 36 -1.05 10.27 8.63
CA GLU A 36 -1.16 8.85 8.28
C GLU A 36 0.14 8.09 8.59
N ASN A 37 0.10 7.18 9.58
CA ASN A 37 1.22 6.32 9.96
C ASN A 37 1.50 5.17 8.96
N LYS A 38 1.23 5.38 7.67
CA LYS A 38 1.44 4.38 6.61
C LYS A 38 2.62 4.74 5.69
N ALA A 39 3.05 6.00 5.72
CA ALA A 39 4.11 6.51 4.85
C ALA A 39 5.49 6.22 5.44
N PHE A 40 6.45 5.84 4.58
CA PHE A 40 7.82 5.58 4.97
C PHE A 40 8.72 6.82 4.76
N PHE A 41 9.11 7.50 5.86
CA PHE A 41 9.85 8.78 5.84
C PHE A 41 11.37 8.63 5.90
N LYS A 42 11.90 7.66 6.62
CA LYS A 42 13.32 7.27 6.61
C LYS A 42 13.50 5.90 7.23
N SER A 43 14.62 5.26 6.95
CA SER A 43 15.05 4.09 7.71
C SER A 43 15.50 4.54 9.09
N GLN A 44 14.81 4.10 10.14
CA GLN A 44 15.18 4.38 11.53
C GLN A 44 15.96 3.19 12.11
N GLN A 45 17.07 3.45 12.81
CA GLN A 45 17.78 2.42 13.57
C GLN A 45 17.00 2.05 14.85
N ARG A 46 17.31 0.88 15.44
CA ARG A 46 16.61 0.34 16.62
C ARG A 46 16.63 1.28 17.84
N ASP A 47 17.68 2.08 17.97
CA ASP A 47 17.88 2.98 19.11
C ASP A 47 17.49 4.43 18.80
N GLU A 48 16.93 4.70 17.61
CA GLU A 48 16.42 6.03 17.26
C GLU A 48 15.01 6.24 17.82
N ALA A 49 14.76 7.45 18.34
CA ALA A 49 13.43 7.87 18.71
C ALA A 49 12.47 7.86 17.50
N GLU A 50 11.20 7.54 17.75
CA GLU A 50 10.16 7.62 16.72
C GLU A 50 10.08 9.03 16.13
N LEU A 51 9.85 9.11 14.81
CA LEU A 51 9.71 10.40 14.13
C LEU A 51 8.47 11.13 14.64
N ASN A 52 8.70 12.33 15.17
CA ASN A 52 7.61 13.20 15.55
C ASN A 52 6.94 13.84 14.31
N TYR A 53 5.79 14.47 14.48
CA TYR A 53 5.06 15.12 13.39
C TYR A 53 5.89 16.19 12.65
N ASN A 54 6.64 17.01 13.38
CA ASN A 54 7.45 18.08 12.80
C ASN A 54 8.60 17.50 11.98
N ASP A 55 9.29 16.45 12.47
CA ASP A 55 10.36 15.78 11.73
C ASP A 55 9.82 15.17 10.43
N ARG A 56 8.62 14.57 10.48
CA ARG A 56 7.94 14.03 9.30
C ARG A 56 7.61 15.13 8.30
N LYS A 57 7.09 16.26 8.78
CA LYS A 57 6.73 17.41 7.94
C LYS A 57 7.97 18.00 7.28
N GLU A 58 9.07 18.16 8.02
CA GLU A 58 10.34 18.67 7.49
C GLU A 58 10.89 17.76 6.38
N ILE A 59 10.94 16.45 6.60
CA ILE A 59 11.40 15.48 5.59
C ILE A 59 10.50 15.50 4.35
N ALA A 60 9.17 15.56 4.52
CA ALA A 60 8.23 15.59 3.41
C ALA A 60 8.38 16.89 2.60
N SER A 61 8.44 18.04 3.28
CA SER A 61 8.65 19.35 2.66
C SER A 61 9.95 19.42 1.88
N SER A 62 11.06 18.96 2.46
CA SER A 62 12.37 19.01 1.80
C SER A 62 12.39 18.19 0.50
N ILE A 63 11.72 17.03 0.49
CA ILE A 63 11.60 16.20 -0.70
C ILE A 63 10.72 16.88 -1.76
N LEU A 64 9.60 17.48 -1.34
CA LEU A 64 8.66 18.17 -2.23
C LEU A 64 9.34 19.35 -2.94
N GLU A 65 10.09 20.15 -2.19
CA GLU A 65 10.88 21.28 -2.70
C GLU A 65 11.99 20.83 -3.65
N THR A 66 12.61 19.67 -3.38
CA THR A 66 13.69 19.14 -4.22
C THR A 66 13.17 18.58 -5.55
N SER A 67 12.12 17.75 -5.52
CA SER A 67 11.52 17.16 -6.71
C SER A 67 10.15 16.58 -6.42
N HIS A 68 9.17 17.07 -7.17
CA HIS A 68 7.79 16.63 -7.08
C HIS A 68 7.63 15.19 -7.59
N SER A 69 8.41 14.79 -8.61
CA SER A 69 8.40 13.39 -9.07
C SER A 69 8.90 12.42 -7.99
N LYS A 70 10.00 12.75 -7.31
CA LYS A 70 10.51 11.93 -6.19
C LYS A 70 9.52 11.87 -5.03
N PHE A 71 8.88 12.99 -4.73
CA PHE A 71 7.83 13.05 -3.72
C PHE A 71 6.68 12.07 -4.05
N LEU A 72 6.17 12.12 -5.27
CA LEU A 72 5.08 11.25 -5.72
C LEU A 72 5.46 9.76 -5.76
N GLN A 73 6.70 9.43 -6.14
CA GLN A 73 7.18 8.05 -6.09
C GLN A 73 7.18 7.49 -4.66
N ARG A 74 7.47 8.34 -3.67
CA ARG A 74 7.60 7.93 -2.28
C ARG A 74 6.27 7.92 -1.53
N PHE A 75 5.49 8.98 -1.68
CA PHE A 75 4.28 9.22 -0.88
C PHE A 75 2.99 9.12 -1.69
N GLY A 76 3.07 9.01 -3.02
CA GLY A 76 1.89 9.12 -3.90
C GLY A 76 0.80 8.08 -3.63
N MET A 77 1.16 6.86 -3.21
CA MET A 77 0.18 5.81 -2.85
C MET A 77 -0.56 6.11 -1.55
N ASN A 78 -0.04 7.01 -0.71
CA ASN A 78 -0.65 7.46 0.54
C ASN A 78 -1.43 8.77 0.38
N LEU A 79 -1.55 9.29 -0.85
CA LEU A 79 -2.30 10.51 -1.13
C LEU A 79 -3.75 10.20 -1.52
N LYS A 80 -4.64 11.13 -1.18
CA LYS A 80 -5.99 11.23 -1.73
C LYS A 80 -5.98 11.95 -3.08
N LYS A 81 -7.02 11.70 -3.88
CA LYS A 81 -7.22 12.33 -5.19
C LYS A 81 -7.25 13.86 -5.13
N GLU A 82 -7.76 14.43 -4.03
CA GLU A 82 -7.82 15.87 -3.79
C GLU A 82 -6.43 16.52 -3.72
N HIS A 83 -5.47 15.83 -3.11
CA HIS A 83 -4.10 16.31 -2.95
C HIS A 83 -3.33 16.32 -4.27
N LEU A 84 -3.73 15.50 -5.24
CA LEU A 84 -3.06 15.41 -6.54
C LEU A 84 -3.26 16.67 -7.39
N LYS A 85 -4.31 17.46 -7.11
CA LYS A 85 -4.56 18.75 -7.77
C LYS A 85 -3.39 19.73 -7.58
N PHE A 86 -2.68 19.64 -6.45
CA PHE A 86 -1.47 20.43 -6.20
C PHE A 86 -0.41 20.25 -7.28
N PHE A 87 -0.31 19.06 -7.87
CA PHE A 87 0.71 18.75 -8.88
C PHE A 87 0.29 19.09 -10.31
N GLU A 88 -1.00 19.36 -10.55
CA GLU A 88 -1.52 19.73 -11.87
C GLU A 88 -1.27 21.22 -12.19
N SER A 89 -1.19 22.07 -11.16
CA SER A 89 -1.11 23.53 -11.27
C SER A 89 0.31 24.09 -11.39
N GLN A 90 1.36 23.25 -11.37
CA GLN A 90 2.75 23.72 -11.28
C GLN A 90 3.31 24.13 -12.65
N SER A 91 3.16 25.41 -13.00
CA SER A 91 3.61 25.99 -14.27
C SER A 91 5.14 26.14 -14.37
N TYR A 92 5.84 26.31 -13.24
CA TYR A 92 7.28 26.61 -13.20
C TYR A 92 8.21 25.40 -13.40
N MET A 93 7.67 24.20 -13.63
CA MET A 93 8.48 23.00 -13.82
C MET A 93 9.06 22.91 -15.23
N ASN A 94 10.32 22.48 -15.32
CA ASN A 94 10.91 22.08 -16.59
C ASN A 94 10.10 20.93 -17.23
N GLU A 95 10.00 20.90 -18.55
CA GLU A 95 9.14 19.94 -19.29
C GLU A 95 9.36 18.48 -18.90
N ASN A 96 10.60 18.07 -18.66
CA ASN A 96 10.94 16.71 -18.25
C ASN A 96 10.33 16.35 -16.88
N GLU A 97 10.41 17.26 -15.90
CA GLU A 97 9.83 17.02 -14.57
C GLU A 97 8.30 17.05 -14.66
N LYS A 98 7.74 17.98 -15.43
CA LYS A 98 6.30 18.06 -15.67
C LYS A 98 5.75 16.76 -16.28
N CYS A 99 6.46 16.17 -17.23
CA CYS A 99 6.09 14.88 -17.83
C CYS A 99 6.04 13.77 -16.78
N LYS A 100 7.12 13.61 -16.00
CA LYS A 100 7.22 12.59 -14.93
C LYS A 100 6.14 12.74 -13.86
N VAL A 101 5.88 13.98 -13.44
CA VAL A 101 4.82 14.28 -12.46
C VAL A 101 3.46 13.91 -13.03
N THR A 102 3.17 14.30 -14.27
CA THR A 102 1.89 13.99 -14.93
C THR A 102 1.68 12.48 -15.06
N GLU A 103 2.71 11.73 -15.46
CA GLU A 103 2.65 10.27 -15.53
C GLU A 103 2.43 9.63 -14.15
N SER A 104 3.13 10.13 -13.14
CA SER A 104 2.99 9.66 -11.75
C SER A 104 1.58 9.89 -11.22
N VAL A 105 1.02 11.10 -11.41
CA VAL A 105 -0.36 11.45 -11.01
C VAL A 105 -1.37 10.53 -11.70
N LYS A 106 -1.25 10.32 -13.01
CA LYS A 106 -2.13 9.41 -13.76
C LYS A 106 -2.07 7.99 -13.19
N HIS A 107 -0.87 7.48 -12.94
CA HIS A 107 -0.68 6.14 -12.38
C HIS A 107 -1.26 6.03 -10.95
N ILE A 108 -1.08 7.05 -10.12
CA ILE A 108 -1.65 7.08 -8.77
C ILE A 108 -3.18 7.10 -8.83
N CYS A 109 -3.78 8.00 -9.62
CA CYS A 109 -5.23 8.08 -9.81
C CYS A 109 -5.82 6.73 -10.24
N TRP A 110 -5.21 6.10 -11.26
CA TRP A 110 -5.66 4.80 -11.73
C TRP A 110 -5.59 3.74 -10.63
N ASN A 111 -4.51 3.69 -9.85
CA ASN A 111 -4.39 2.76 -8.74
C ASN A 111 -5.44 3.02 -7.66
N LEU A 112 -5.63 4.27 -7.23
CA LEU A 112 -6.64 4.61 -6.22
C LEU A 112 -8.05 4.14 -6.62
N GLU A 113 -8.39 4.24 -7.91
CA GLU A 113 -9.67 3.80 -8.45
C GLU A 113 -9.80 2.28 -8.57
N HIS A 114 -8.72 1.58 -8.94
CA HIS A 114 -8.78 0.17 -9.32
C HIS A 114 -8.17 -0.79 -8.29
N HIS A 115 -7.51 -0.30 -7.23
CA HIS A 115 -6.73 -1.09 -6.29
C HIS A 115 -7.53 -2.25 -5.67
N THR A 116 -8.77 -1.99 -5.24
CA THR A 116 -9.65 -3.00 -4.64
C THR A 116 -9.99 -4.12 -5.64
N THR A 117 -10.34 -3.74 -6.87
CA THR A 117 -10.64 -4.65 -7.97
C THR A 117 -9.41 -5.47 -8.37
N ILE A 118 -8.23 -4.85 -8.45
CA ILE A 118 -6.96 -5.53 -8.75
C ILE A 118 -6.66 -6.58 -7.68
N ILE A 119 -6.78 -6.23 -6.40
CA ILE A 119 -6.57 -7.19 -5.29
C ILE A 119 -7.58 -8.34 -5.40
N ARG A 120 -8.86 -8.04 -5.64
CA ARG A 120 -9.90 -9.07 -5.78
C ARG A 120 -9.60 -10.02 -6.94
N ASN A 121 -9.20 -9.48 -8.09
CA ASN A 121 -8.87 -10.25 -9.27
C ASN A 121 -7.60 -11.09 -9.05
N ARG A 122 -6.57 -10.56 -8.38
CA ARG A 122 -5.37 -11.31 -8.01
C ARG A 122 -5.68 -12.47 -7.06
N ARG A 123 -6.50 -12.23 -6.03
CA ARG A 123 -6.95 -13.27 -5.09
C ARG A 123 -7.77 -14.34 -5.79
N TYR A 124 -8.67 -13.93 -6.68
CA TYR A 124 -9.47 -14.84 -7.48
C TYR A 124 -8.62 -15.70 -8.42
N ALA A 125 -7.65 -15.10 -9.11
CA ALA A 125 -6.72 -15.83 -9.97
C ALA A 125 -5.88 -16.85 -9.17
N ALA A 126 -5.42 -16.49 -7.97
CA ALA A 126 -4.72 -17.41 -7.07
C ALA A 126 -5.64 -18.57 -6.64
N LEU A 127 -6.90 -18.29 -6.28
CA LEU A 127 -7.88 -19.31 -5.94
C LEU A 127 -8.12 -20.28 -7.11
N LEU A 128 -8.31 -19.76 -8.33
CA LEU A 128 -8.48 -20.58 -9.52
C LEU A 128 -7.28 -21.50 -9.78
N LYS A 129 -6.06 -21.01 -9.51
CA LYS A 129 -4.86 -21.83 -9.59
C LYS A 129 -4.89 -22.98 -8.57
N LEU A 130 -5.24 -22.70 -7.31
CA LEU A 130 -5.36 -23.72 -6.27
C LEU A 130 -6.41 -24.79 -6.60
N ILE A 131 -7.54 -24.38 -7.19
CA ILE A 131 -8.59 -25.30 -7.65
C ILE A 131 -8.09 -26.17 -8.80
N ARG A 132 -7.42 -25.57 -9.80
CA ARG A 132 -6.88 -26.27 -10.96
C ARG A 132 -5.87 -27.35 -10.56
N ASP A 133 -5.01 -27.03 -9.61
CA ASP A 133 -3.95 -27.94 -9.15
C ASP A 133 -4.52 -29.12 -8.33
N LYS A 134 -5.78 -29.04 -7.86
CA LYS A 134 -6.53 -30.04 -7.07
C LYS A 134 -5.85 -30.57 -5.80
N LYS A 135 -4.62 -30.13 -5.51
CA LYS A 135 -3.83 -30.56 -4.36
C LYS A 135 -4.26 -29.85 -3.08
N TYR A 136 -4.35 -28.52 -3.13
CA TYR A 136 -4.54 -27.68 -1.95
C TYR A 136 -5.84 -27.98 -1.18
N PHE A 137 -6.93 -28.29 -1.89
CA PHE A 137 -8.23 -28.65 -1.32
C PHE A 137 -8.44 -30.16 -1.22
N SER A 138 -7.39 -30.98 -1.37
CA SER A 138 -7.50 -32.41 -1.11
C SER A 138 -7.66 -32.67 0.38
N GLU A 139 -8.39 -33.72 0.73
CA GLU A 139 -8.71 -34.04 2.12
C GLU A 139 -7.45 -34.23 2.98
N ASN A 140 -6.43 -34.88 2.43
CA ASN A 140 -5.15 -35.10 3.10
C ASN A 140 -4.39 -33.79 3.36
N GLU A 141 -4.35 -32.88 2.39
CA GLU A 141 -3.67 -31.58 2.53
C GLU A 141 -4.42 -30.67 3.51
N MET A 142 -5.76 -30.64 3.46
CA MET A 142 -6.58 -29.92 4.42
C MET A 142 -6.36 -30.41 5.85
N ARG A 143 -6.39 -31.74 6.06
CA ARG A 143 -6.13 -32.37 7.36
C ARG A 143 -4.71 -32.09 7.86
N SER A 144 -3.72 -32.09 6.97
CA SER A 144 -2.31 -31.87 7.35
C SER A 144 -2.04 -30.41 7.75
N ARG A 145 -2.74 -29.45 7.14
CA ARG A 145 -2.59 -28.01 7.41
C ARG A 145 -3.21 -27.59 8.73
N ASP A 146 -4.43 -28.07 9.02
CA ASP A 146 -5.14 -27.78 10.27
C ASP A 146 -5.96 -29.01 10.70
N PRO A 147 -5.35 -29.92 11.48
CA PRO A 147 -6.01 -31.15 11.91
C PRO A 147 -7.24 -30.89 12.79
N LEU A 148 -7.20 -29.87 13.65
CA LEU A 148 -8.28 -29.56 14.58
C LEU A 148 -9.50 -29.03 13.82
N LEU A 149 -9.29 -28.05 12.94
CA LEU A 149 -10.35 -27.50 12.10
C LEU A 149 -10.94 -28.57 11.17
N TYR A 150 -10.10 -29.46 10.66
CA TYR A 150 -10.53 -30.59 9.85
C TYR A 150 -11.47 -31.52 10.65
N GLU A 151 -11.12 -31.88 11.89
CA GLU A 151 -12.00 -32.74 12.71
C GLU A 151 -13.34 -32.04 12.99
N GLN A 152 -13.32 -30.74 13.28
CA GLN A 152 -14.52 -29.95 13.57
C GLN A 152 -15.44 -29.80 12.35
N LEU A 153 -14.92 -29.68 11.13
CA LEU A 153 -15.73 -29.39 9.94
C LEU A 153 -16.03 -30.62 9.08
N ILE A 154 -15.15 -31.61 9.08
CA ILE A 154 -15.24 -32.80 8.21
C ILE A 154 -15.26 -34.05 9.07
N GLY A 155 -14.25 -34.23 9.93
CA GLY A 155 -14.02 -35.47 10.68
C GLY A 155 -15.21 -35.89 11.53
N GLN A 156 -15.88 -34.97 12.22
CA GLN A 156 -17.03 -35.31 13.09
C GLN A 156 -18.22 -35.94 12.35
N TYR A 157 -18.35 -35.70 11.04
CA TYR A 157 -19.42 -36.25 10.21
C TYR A 157 -19.02 -37.54 9.49
N GLN A 158 -17.75 -37.98 9.62
CA GLN A 158 -17.28 -39.23 9.05
C GLN A 158 -17.73 -40.42 9.91
N SER A 159 -18.20 -41.46 9.25
CA SER A 159 -18.54 -42.72 9.89
C SER A 159 -17.30 -43.37 10.52
N PRO A 160 -17.47 -44.22 11.56
CA PRO A 160 -16.36 -44.97 12.13
C PRO A 160 -15.60 -45.84 11.12
N ALA A 161 -16.24 -46.26 10.03
CA ALA A 161 -15.60 -46.99 8.94
C ALA A 161 -14.69 -46.08 8.10
N GLU A 162 -15.16 -44.89 7.71
CA GLU A 162 -14.38 -43.91 6.94
C GLU A 162 -13.19 -43.39 7.74
N LYS A 163 -13.37 -43.11 9.05
CA LYS A 163 -12.26 -42.72 9.93
C LYS A 163 -11.17 -43.80 9.99
N ARG A 164 -11.56 -45.08 10.03
CA ARG A 164 -10.61 -46.21 10.02
C ARG A 164 -9.89 -46.35 8.69
N ALA A 165 -10.58 -46.19 7.56
CA ALA A 165 -9.96 -46.22 6.23
C ALA A 165 -8.97 -45.06 6.02
N ASN A 166 -9.25 -43.91 6.64
CA ASN A 166 -8.41 -42.71 6.59
C ASN A 166 -7.23 -42.73 7.57
N ARG A 167 -7.22 -43.63 8.57
CA ARG A 167 -6.04 -43.89 9.40
C ARG A 167 -5.00 -44.57 8.51
N ARG A 168 -3.81 -43.97 8.40
CA ARG A 168 -2.70 -44.59 7.66
C ARG A 168 -2.49 -46.02 8.18
N PRO A 169 -2.47 -47.05 7.32
CA PRO A 169 -2.23 -48.43 7.77
C PRO A 169 -0.86 -48.60 8.45
N ASP A 170 0.09 -47.69 8.18
CA ASP A 170 1.46 -47.75 8.71
C ASP A 170 1.70 -46.86 9.94
N ALA A 171 0.68 -46.12 10.41
CA ALA A 171 0.77 -45.46 11.70
C ALA A 171 0.42 -46.49 12.78
N LYS A 172 1.41 -47.32 13.16
CA LYS A 172 1.37 -48.01 14.45
C LYS A 172 0.93 -46.98 15.49
N THR A 173 -0.24 -47.20 16.07
CA THR A 173 -0.73 -46.39 17.17
C THR A 173 0.05 -46.80 18.40
N ASP A 174 1.26 -46.25 18.55
CA ASP A 174 1.90 -46.15 19.85
C ASP A 174 1.13 -45.08 20.66
N THR A 175 -0.16 -45.33 20.89
CA THR A 175 -0.98 -44.55 21.79
C THR A 175 -1.06 -45.30 23.11
N LEU A 176 -0.71 -44.64 24.21
CA LEU A 176 -0.81 -45.14 25.59
C LEU A 176 -2.15 -45.83 25.92
N VAL A 177 -3.22 -45.48 25.21
CA VAL A 177 -4.54 -46.09 25.36
C VAL A 177 -4.55 -47.58 24.93
N ASP A 178 -3.79 -47.96 23.91
CA ASP A 178 -3.70 -49.35 23.45
C ASP A 178 -2.85 -50.22 24.42
N GLU A 179 -1.87 -49.61 25.11
CA GLU A 179 -1.09 -50.28 26.17
C GLU A 179 -1.92 -50.50 27.45
N LEU A 180 -2.80 -49.55 27.79
CA LEU A 180 -3.65 -49.61 28.99
C LEU A 180 -4.84 -50.58 28.87
N ILE A 181 -5.26 -50.94 27.65
CA ILE A 181 -6.33 -51.92 27.42
C ILE A 181 -5.81 -53.36 27.60
N THR A 182 -4.49 -53.56 27.68
CA THR A 182 -3.85 -54.89 27.79
C THR A 182 -3.42 -55.23 29.24
N ILE A 183 -3.74 -54.39 30.23
CA ILE A 183 -3.55 -54.66 31.67
C ILE A 183 -4.93 -54.83 32.32
#